data_AF-A0A963QS94-F1
#
_entry.id   AF-A0A963QS94-F1
#
_cell.length_a   1.000
_cell.length_b   1.000
_cell.length_c   1.000
_cell.angle_alpha   90.00
_cell.angle_beta   90.00
_cell.angle_gamma   90.00
#
_symmetry.space_group_name_H-M   'P 1'
#
loop_
_entity.id
_entity.type
_entity.pdbx_description
1 polymer ?
#
loop_
_entity_poly.entity_id
_entity_poly.type
_entity_poly.pdbx_seq_one_letter_code
_entity_poly.pdbx_strand_id
1 'polypeptide(L)'
;MNDTLLPDDIVALARRVVEENAKIGRKVALAESCTGGLVAAALTEIPGSSSVLDRGFVTYSNEAKEQTLGVASDIIETFGAVSVACVWAMAQGA
;
A
#
# COMPACT_ATOMS: atom_id res chain seq x y z
N MET A 1 -13.41 -20.82 -14.78
CA MET A 1 -12.86 -19.45 -14.74
C MET A 1 -12.80 -19.09 -13.28
N ASN A 2 -11.65 -18.65 -12.77
CA ASN A 2 -11.63 -18.07 -11.42
C ASN A 2 -12.41 -16.76 -11.48
N ASP A 3 -13.21 -16.50 -10.45
CA ASP A 3 -13.97 -15.25 -10.30
C ASP A 3 -13.07 -14.06 -9.91
N THR A 4 -11.76 -14.31 -9.75
CA THR A 4 -10.75 -13.37 -9.30
C THR A 4 -9.65 -13.17 -10.35
N LEU A 5 -9.14 -11.95 -10.43
CA LEU A 5 -7.99 -11.58 -11.25
C LEU A 5 -6.67 -12.04 -10.63
N LEU A 6 -6.58 -12.02 -9.29
CA LEU A 6 -5.36 -12.38 -8.57
C LEU A 6 -5.37 -13.85 -8.11
N PRO A 7 -4.17 -14.42 -7.81
CA PRO A 7 -4.04 -15.75 -7.23
C PRO A 7 -4.86 -15.92 -5.94
N ASP A 8 -5.42 -17.12 -5.74
CA ASP A 8 -6.36 -17.41 -4.64
C ASP A 8 -5.76 -17.16 -3.25
N ASP A 9 -4.46 -17.37 -3.08
CA ASP A 9 -3.74 -17.10 -1.84
C ASP A 9 -3.63 -15.60 -1.55
N ILE A 10 -3.38 -14.76 -2.56
CA ILE A 10 -3.39 -13.30 -2.44
C ILE A 10 -4.80 -12.80 -2.11
N VAL A 11 -5.83 -13.32 -2.77
CA VAL A 11 -7.23 -12.97 -2.49
C VAL A 11 -7.60 -13.37 -1.05
N ALA A 12 -7.19 -14.54 -0.58
CA ALA A 12 -7.43 -14.98 0.79
C ALA A 12 -6.76 -14.07 1.82
N LEU A 13 -5.53 -13.61 1.56
CA LEU A 13 -4.84 -12.65 2.43
C LEU A 13 -5.50 -11.28 2.41
N ALA A 14 -5.86 -10.75 1.25
CA ALA A 14 -6.57 -9.47 1.12
C ALA A 14 -7.91 -9.50 1.85
N ARG A 15 -8.66 -10.60 1.73
CA ARG A 15 -9.92 -10.82 2.46
C ARG A 15 -9.73 -10.69 3.96
N ARG A 16 -8.70 -11.33 4.52
CA ARG A 16 -8.36 -11.23 5.95
C ARG A 16 -8.06 -9.78 6.35
N VAL A 17 -7.30 -9.03 5.53
CA VAL A 17 -7.01 -7.62 5.83
C VAL A 17 -8.30 -6.79 5.88
N VAL A 18 -9.19 -6.96 4.90
CA VAL A 18 -10.46 -6.21 4.85
C VAL A 18 -11.37 -6.60 6.01
N GLU A 19 -11.60 -7.90 6.24
CA GLU A 19 -12.54 -8.37 7.26
C GLU A 19 -12.07 -7.99 8.67
N GLU A 20 -10.79 -8.19 9.01
CA GLU A 20 -10.30 -7.89 10.36
C GLU A 20 -10.26 -6.40 10.68
N ASN A 21 -9.93 -5.54 9.71
CA ASN A 21 -9.97 -4.09 9.93
C ASN A 21 -11.40 -3.54 9.95
N ALA A 22 -12.30 -4.09 9.12
CA ALA A 22 -13.72 -3.71 9.13
C ALA A 22 -14.38 -4.01 10.49
N LYS A 23 -14.08 -5.16 11.10
CA LYS A 23 -14.60 -5.54 12.43
C LYS A 23 -14.32 -4.50 13.53
N ILE A 24 -13.21 -3.78 13.42
CA ILE A 24 -12.77 -2.79 14.41
C ILE A 24 -12.90 -1.34 13.90
N GLY A 25 -13.50 -1.13 12.73
CA GLY A 25 -13.67 0.20 12.13
C GLY A 25 -12.35 0.89 11.78
N ARG A 26 -11.28 0.14 11.50
CA ARG A 26 -9.97 0.70 11.14
C ARG A 26 -9.87 0.93 9.64
N LYS A 27 -9.42 2.12 9.26
CA LYS A 27 -8.99 2.43 7.89
C LYS A 27 -7.50 2.23 7.70
N VAL A 28 -7.09 1.96 6.47
CA VAL A 28 -5.70 1.82 6.03
C VAL A 28 -5.44 2.70 4.81
N ALA A 29 -4.23 3.25 4.73
CA ALA A 29 -3.69 3.87 3.52
C ALA A 29 -2.47 3.04 3.06
N LEU A 30 -2.16 3.10 1.76
CA LEU A 30 -1.05 2.37 1.16
C LEU A 30 -0.05 3.32 0.52
N ALA A 31 1.24 3.09 0.73
CA ALA A 31 2.32 3.64 -0.09
C ALA A 31 3.04 2.50 -0.81
N GLU A 32 3.01 2.49 -2.13
CA GLU A 32 3.52 1.44 -2.99
C GLU A 32 4.65 1.98 -3.90
N SER A 33 5.69 1.16 -4.09
CA SER A 33 6.74 1.42 -5.08
C SER A 33 6.81 0.23 -6.04
N CYS A 34 7.57 -0.81 -5.72
CA CYS A 34 7.78 -1.96 -6.63
C CYS A 34 6.51 -2.76 -6.97
N THR A 35 5.48 -2.72 -6.12
CA THR A 35 4.20 -3.38 -6.39
C THR A 35 3.32 -2.61 -7.36
N GLY A 36 3.59 -1.32 -7.61
CA GLY A 36 2.91 -0.55 -8.65
C GLY A 36 1.38 -0.44 -8.51
N GLY A 37 0.82 -0.62 -7.30
CA GLY A 37 -0.63 -0.62 -7.07
C GLY A 37 -1.24 -2.01 -6.88
N LEU A 38 -0.45 -3.08 -6.95
CA LEU A 38 -0.96 -4.45 -6.81
C LEU A 38 -1.47 -4.77 -5.40
N VAL A 39 -0.97 -4.08 -4.35
CA VAL A 39 -1.53 -4.25 -2.99
C VAL A 39 -2.91 -3.59 -2.91
N ALA A 40 -3.05 -2.38 -3.45
CA ALA A 40 -4.35 -1.72 -3.58
C ALA A 40 -5.32 -2.59 -4.39
N ALA A 41 -4.89 -3.12 -5.54
CA ALA A 41 -5.69 -4.02 -6.37
C ALA A 41 -6.23 -5.20 -5.56
N ALA A 42 -5.35 -5.89 -4.82
CA ALA A 42 -5.73 -7.03 -3.99
C ALA A 42 -6.78 -6.67 -2.93
N LEU A 43 -6.62 -5.54 -2.23
CA LEU A 43 -7.63 -5.10 -1.26
C LEU A 43 -8.96 -4.73 -1.94
N THR A 44 -8.91 -4.04 -3.08
CA THR A 44 -10.12 -3.60 -3.81
C THR A 44 -10.89 -4.73 -4.49
N GLU A 45 -10.26 -5.89 -4.69
CA GLU A 45 -10.93 -7.10 -5.19
C GLU A 45 -11.92 -7.68 -4.19
N ILE A 46 -11.82 -7.32 -2.91
CA ILE A 46 -12.72 -7.79 -1.85
C ILE A 46 -13.94 -6.86 -1.75
N PRO A 47 -15.18 -7.38 -1.90
CA PRO A 47 -16.39 -6.60 -1.65
C PRO A 47 -16.40 -6.00 -0.24
N GLY A 48 -16.76 -4.72 -0.14
CA GLY A 48 -16.78 -3.98 1.14
C GLY A 48 -15.43 -3.36 1.53
N SER A 49 -14.37 -3.54 0.72
CA SER A 49 -13.05 -2.93 0.94
C SER A 49 -13.06 -1.40 1.08
N SER A 50 -14.05 -0.71 0.53
CA SER A 50 -14.24 0.75 0.70
C SER A 50 -14.47 1.20 2.15
N SER A 51 -14.86 0.30 3.04
CA SER A 51 -14.94 0.58 4.49
C SER A 51 -13.56 0.61 5.18
N VAL A 52 -12.53 0.06 4.52
CA VAL A 52 -11.19 -0.15 5.08
C VAL A 52 -10.12 0.63 4.32
N LEU A 53 -10.04 0.51 3.00
CA LEU A 53 -9.04 1.22 2.21
C LEU A 53 -9.47 2.67 1.97
N ASP A 54 -8.72 3.62 2.53
CA ASP A 54 -8.98 5.06 2.35
C ASP A 54 -8.39 5.57 1.03
N ARG A 55 -7.09 5.33 0.81
CA ARG A 55 -6.33 5.77 -0.37
C ARG A 55 -5.07 4.92 -0.58
N GLY A 56 -4.51 5.02 -1.78
CA GLY A 56 -3.21 4.45 -2.12
C GLY A 56 -2.35 5.43 -2.91
N PHE A 57 -1.05 5.41 -2.67
CA PHE A 57 -0.05 6.21 -3.35
C PHE A 57 0.92 5.29 -4.07
N VAL A 58 1.08 5.45 -5.37
CA VAL A 58 2.10 4.72 -6.14
C VAL A 58 3.26 5.69 -6.41
N THR A 59 4.31 5.61 -5.60
CA THR A 59 5.48 6.50 -5.63
C THR A 59 6.72 5.76 -6.13
N TYR A 60 6.71 5.36 -7.41
CA TYR A 60 7.77 4.52 -8.00
C TYR A 60 9.13 5.24 -8.06
N SER A 61 9.15 6.51 -8.49
CA SER A 61 10.37 7.32 -8.50
C SER A 61 10.70 7.88 -7.11
N ASN A 62 11.96 8.25 -6.90
CA ASN A 62 12.39 8.96 -5.69
C ASN A 62 11.66 10.30 -5.55
N GLU A 63 11.55 11.04 -6.65
CA GLU A 63 10.85 12.32 -6.69
C GLU A 63 9.36 12.19 -6.34
N ALA A 64 8.69 11.09 -6.72
CA ALA A 64 7.32 10.84 -6.29
C ALA A 64 7.22 10.57 -4.78
N LYS A 65 8.21 9.87 -4.19
CA LYS A 65 8.27 9.64 -2.73
C LYS A 65 8.43 10.97 -1.98
N GLU A 66 9.28 11.85 -2.50
CA GLU A 66 9.52 13.18 -1.93
C GLU A 66 8.28 14.08 -2.04
N GLN A 67 7.72 14.24 -3.25
CA GLN A 67 6.62 15.17 -3.51
C GLN A 67 5.27 14.71 -2.92
N THR A 68 5.01 13.40 -2.91
CA THR A 68 3.69 12.87 -2.53
C THR A 68 3.62 12.49 -1.06
N LEU A 69 4.72 11.93 -0.52
CA LEU A 69 4.77 11.37 0.83
C LEU A 69 5.73 12.13 1.74
N GLY A 70 6.39 13.20 1.26
CA GLY A 70 7.29 14.01 2.07
C GLY A 70 8.54 13.27 2.54
N VAL A 71 8.95 12.20 1.84
CA VAL A 71 10.21 11.52 2.15
C VAL A 71 11.35 12.50 1.93
N ALA A 72 12.19 12.73 2.93
CA ALA A 72 13.31 13.66 2.78
C ALA A 72 14.39 13.08 1.85
N SER A 73 14.98 13.92 0.99
CA SER A 73 15.95 13.48 -0.01
C SER A 73 17.21 12.89 0.63
N ASP A 74 17.62 13.39 1.80
CA ASP A 74 18.77 12.89 2.58
C ASP A 74 18.61 11.43 3.01
N ILE A 75 17.38 10.96 3.29
CA ILE A 75 17.08 9.55 3.56
C ILE A 75 17.42 8.69 2.34
N ILE A 76 17.01 9.14 1.15
CA ILE A 76 17.22 8.40 -0.10
C ILE A 76 18.69 8.44 -0.50
N GLU A 77 19.35 9.59 -0.38
CA GLU A 77 20.78 9.76 -0.67
C GLU A 77 21.67 8.91 0.25
N THR A 78 21.32 8.83 1.54
CA THR A 78 22.12 8.15 2.55
C THR A 78 21.86 6.65 2.60
N PHE A 79 20.58 6.24 2.59
CA PHE A 79 20.17 4.85 2.83
C PHE A 79 19.66 4.15 1.56
N GLY A 80 19.39 4.89 0.49
CA GLY A 80 18.75 4.37 -0.72
C GLY A 80 17.24 4.22 -0.58
N ALA A 81 16.56 4.13 -1.73
CA ALA A 81 15.11 3.92 -1.80
C ALA A 81 14.65 2.54 -1.29
N VAL A 82 15.53 1.53 -1.31
CA VAL A 82 15.27 0.20 -0.76
C VAL A 82 15.91 0.10 0.62
N SER A 83 15.28 0.75 1.59
CA SER A 83 15.79 0.81 2.98
C SER A 83 14.66 0.89 3.99
N VAL A 84 14.96 0.47 5.23
CA VAL A 84 14.03 0.61 6.36
C VAL A 84 13.67 2.08 6.63
N ALA A 85 14.65 2.98 6.49
CA ALA A 85 14.43 4.41 6.67
C ALA A 85 13.45 4.97 5.61
N CYS A 86 13.64 4.62 4.34
CA CYS A 86 12.76 5.07 3.27
C CYS A 86 11.32 4.53 3.41
N VAL A 87 11.16 3.23 3.70
CA VAL A 87 9.81 2.64 3.85
C VAL A 87 9.07 3.19 5.06
N TRP A 88 9.78 3.48 6.16
CA TRP A 88 9.18 4.12 7.33
C TRP A 88 8.69 5.53 7.00
N ALA A 89 9.50 6.33 6.30
CA ALA A 89 9.11 7.67 5.86
C ALA A 89 7.90 7.63 4.91
N MET A 90 7.90 6.71 3.94
CA MET A 90 6.75 6.50 3.04
C MET A 90 5.47 6.15 3.81
N ALA A 91 5.57 5.29 4.83
CA ALA A 91 4.42 4.87 5.63
C ALA A 91 3.88 5.99 6.53
N GLN A 92 4.74 6.91 7.02
CA GLN A 92 4.31 8.08 7.80
C GLN A 92 3.66 9.17 6.93
N GLY A 93 4.07 9.28 5.66
CA GLY A 93 3.53 10.27 4.73
C GLY A 93 2.18 9.89 4.11
N ALA A 94 1.80 8.62 4.18
CA ALA A 94 0.57 8.07 3.57
C ALA A 94 -0.65 8.21 4.50
#